data_AF-A0A7V9FPT2-F1
#
_entry.id   AF-A0A7V9FPT2-F1
#
_cell.length_a   1.000
_cell.length_b   1.000
_cell.length_c   1.000
_cell.angle_alpha   90.00
_cell.angle_beta   90.00
_cell.angle_gamma   90.00
#
_symmetry.space_group_name_H-M   'P 1'
#
loop_
_entity.id
_entity.type
_entity.pdbx_description
1 polymer ?
#
loop_
_entity_poly.entity_id
_entity_poly.type
_entity_poly.pdbx_seq_one_letter_code
_entity_poly.pdbx_strand_id
1 'polypeptide(L)'
;RRVPHMGWNALAVRRASVLLEGLDGADVYFAHSYAAEPENGVAVADVEHDGTVVAAVEHGPVAGVQFHPERSGPAGALVLENALRWSRSA
;
A
#
# COMPACT_ATOMS: atom_id res chain seq x y z
N ARG A 1 -20.06 1.21 -0.98
CA ARG A 1 -18.83 2.01 -1.20
C ARG A 1 -19.10 3.46 -0.87
N ARG A 2 -18.72 3.86 0.34
CA ARG A 2 -18.73 5.24 0.81
C ARG A 2 -17.54 5.96 0.19
N VAL A 3 -17.83 7.08 -0.46
CA VAL A 3 -16.87 7.91 -1.20
C VAL A 3 -16.87 9.32 -0.59
N PRO A 4 -15.70 9.94 -0.34
CA PRO A 4 -14.35 9.39 -0.56
C PRO A 4 -14.01 8.26 0.43
N HIS A 5 -13.10 7.36 0.04
CA HIS A 5 -12.37 6.53 0.99
C HIS A 5 -11.37 7.45 1.71
N MET A 6 -11.67 7.78 2.97
CA MET A 6 -10.88 8.70 3.76
C MET A 6 -10.78 8.21 5.20
N GLY A 7 -9.55 7.99 5.66
CA GLY A 7 -9.29 7.45 6.99
C GLY A 7 -8.19 6.41 7.00
N TRP A 8 -8.13 5.67 8.10
CA TRP A 8 -7.16 4.61 8.34
C TRP A 8 -7.79 3.27 8.05
N ASN A 9 -7.05 2.39 7.38
CA ASN A 9 -7.41 0.99 7.18
C ASN A 9 -6.17 0.10 7.27
N ALA A 10 -6.37 -1.11 7.80
CA ALA A 10 -5.31 -2.10 7.96
C ALA A 10 -4.95 -2.76 6.63
N LEU A 11 -3.66 -2.80 6.31
CA LEU A 11 -3.12 -3.51 5.15
C LEU A 11 -3.31 -5.02 5.29
N ALA A 12 -3.73 -5.67 4.22
CA ALA A 12 -3.68 -7.11 4.03
C ALA A 12 -2.64 -7.42 2.95
N VAL A 13 -1.43 -7.82 3.36
CA VAL A 13 -0.33 -8.14 2.43
C VAL A 13 -0.57 -9.53 1.84
N ARG A 14 -0.74 -9.58 0.52
CA ARG A 14 -1.10 -10.79 -0.24
C ARG A 14 0.10 -11.68 -0.56
N ARG A 15 1.28 -11.09 -0.73
CA ARG A 15 2.53 -11.77 -1.08
C ARG A 15 3.73 -10.97 -0.62
N ALA A 16 4.91 -11.60 -0.65
CA ALA A 16 6.15 -10.92 -0.35
C ALA A 16 6.30 -9.64 -1.21
N SER A 17 6.69 -8.56 -0.54
CA SER A 17 6.87 -7.24 -1.09
C SER A 17 8.06 -6.58 -0.40
N VAL A 18 8.96 -5.98 -1.18
CA VAL A 18 10.11 -5.26 -0.62
C VAL A 18 9.62 -3.96 0.03
N LEU A 19 8.70 -3.27 -0.64
CA LEU A 19 8.13 -2.02 -0.14
C LEU A 19 7.34 -2.22 1.16
N LEU A 20 6.63 -3.34 1.31
CA LEU A 20 5.72 -3.61 2.44
C LEU A 20 6.25 -4.61 3.47
N GLU A 21 7.57 -4.82 3.51
CA GLU A 21 8.19 -5.68 4.52
C GLU A 21 7.84 -5.20 5.95
N GLY A 22 7.24 -6.10 6.74
CA GLY A 22 6.86 -5.83 8.14
C GLY A 22 5.55 -5.03 8.34
N LEU A 23 4.74 -4.86 7.28
CA LEU A 23 3.55 -3.99 7.32
C LEU A 23 2.21 -4.71 7.22
N ASP A 24 2.18 -6.05 7.23
CA ASP A 24 0.92 -6.80 7.28
C ASP A 24 0.14 -6.48 8.57
N GLY A 25 -1.14 -6.13 8.43
CA GLY A 25 -2.00 -5.67 9.52
C GLY A 25 -1.76 -4.23 9.99
N ALA A 26 -0.82 -3.48 9.40
CA ALA A 26 -0.56 -2.10 9.79
C ALA A 26 -1.61 -1.13 9.25
N ASP A 27 -2.05 -0.18 10.08
CA ASP A 27 -2.97 0.89 9.67
C ASP A 27 -2.24 1.95 8.83
N VAL A 28 -2.79 2.25 7.65
CA VAL A 28 -2.29 3.29 6.74
C VAL A 28 -3.40 4.25 6.30
N TYR A 29 -3.02 5.47 5.94
CA TYR A 29 -3.97 6.56 5.70
C TYR A 29 -4.32 6.73 4.21
N PHE A 30 -5.61 6.68 3.90
CA PHE A 30 -6.17 6.89 2.57
C PHE A 30 -6.94 8.21 2.49
N ALA A 31 -6.91 8.83 1.30
CA ALA A 31 -7.75 9.98 0.95
C ALA A 31 -7.97 10.02 -0.58
N HIS A 32 -8.91 9.22 -1.09
CA HIS A 32 -9.18 9.12 -2.53
C HIS A 32 -10.65 8.79 -2.85
N SER A 33 -11.09 9.14 -4.05
CA SER A 33 -12.42 8.77 -4.58
C SER A 33 -12.37 7.64 -5.61
N TYR A 34 -11.22 7.41 -6.22
CA TYR A 34 -10.97 6.40 -7.24
C TYR A 34 -9.89 5.43 -6.77
N ALA A 35 -9.93 4.18 -7.21
CA ALA A 35 -8.90 3.19 -6.94
C ALA A 35 -8.54 2.47 -8.23
N ALA A 36 -7.30 2.01 -8.33
CA ALA A 36 -6.83 1.27 -9.49
C ALA A 36 -7.36 -0.19 -9.47
N GLU A 37 -7.70 -0.69 -10.65
CA GLU A 37 -7.94 -2.10 -10.92
C GLU A 37 -6.80 -2.61 -11.83
N PRO A 38 -5.67 -3.05 -11.24
CA PRO A 38 -4.51 -3.44 -12.02
C PRO A 38 -4.71 -4.80 -12.69
N GLU A 39 -3.87 -5.10 -13.69
CA GLU A 39 -3.76 -6.43 -14.26
C GLU A 39 -3.39 -7.48 -13.20
N ASN A 40 -3.74 -8.74 -13.46
CA ASN A 40 -3.47 -9.83 -12.53
C ASN A 40 -1.96 -9.99 -12.24
N GLY A 41 -1.61 -10.17 -10.96
CA GLY A 41 -0.26 -10.54 -10.52
C GLY A 41 0.58 -9.39 -9.95
N VAL A 42 0.26 -8.12 -10.22
CA VAL A 42 1.06 -6.99 -9.71
C VAL A 42 0.62 -6.50 -8.33
N ALA A 43 -0.62 -6.75 -7.92
CA ALA A 43 -1.12 -6.36 -6.60
C ALA A 43 -0.40 -7.13 -5.48
N VAL A 44 0.11 -6.40 -4.49
CA VAL A 44 0.82 -6.97 -3.32
C VAL A 44 0.08 -6.80 -2.01
N ALA A 45 -0.81 -5.82 -1.89
CA ALA A 45 -1.62 -5.64 -0.71
C ALA A 45 -2.98 -5.01 -1.03
N ASP A 46 -3.94 -5.29 -0.17
CA ASP A 46 -5.27 -4.70 -0.16
C ASP A 46 -5.59 -3.99 1.14
N VAL A 47 -6.73 -3.31 1.13
CA VAL A 47 -7.54 -3.02 2.30
C VAL A 47 -9.00 -3.38 2.07
N GLU A 48 -9.74 -3.59 3.15
CA GLU A 48 -11.21 -3.64 3.12
C GLU A 48 -11.76 -2.22 3.28
N HIS A 49 -12.57 -1.77 2.32
CA HIS A 49 -13.33 -0.53 2.43
C HIS A 49 -14.60 -0.62 1.59
N ASP A 50 -15.67 -1.13 2.19
CA ASP A 50 -16.93 -1.47 1.50
C ASP A 50 -16.67 -2.34 0.25
N GLY A 51 -15.78 -3.31 0.39
CA GLY A 51 -15.19 -4.11 -0.67
C GLY A 51 -13.66 -4.00 -0.73
N THR A 52 -13.04 -4.95 -1.42
CA THR A 52 -11.59 -5.01 -1.56
C THR A 52 -11.06 -3.86 -2.42
N VAL A 53 -10.05 -3.17 -1.92
CA VAL A 53 -9.34 -2.11 -2.65
C VAL A 53 -7.85 -2.44 -2.70
N VAL A 54 -7.26 -2.40 -3.89
CA VAL A 54 -5.81 -2.57 -4.02
C VAL A 54 -5.10 -1.39 -3.35
N ALA A 55 -4.31 -1.70 -2.34
CA ALA A 55 -3.58 -0.72 -1.54
C ALA A 55 -2.17 -0.47 -2.08
N ALA A 56 -1.56 -1.50 -2.69
CA ALA A 56 -0.23 -1.42 -3.25
C ALA A 56 0.01 -2.43 -4.39
N VAL A 57 0.89 -2.05 -5.30
CA VAL A 57 1.35 -2.85 -6.45
C VAL A 57 2.88 -2.87 -6.52
N GLU A 58 3.43 -3.95 -7.04
CA GLU A 58 4.87 -4.12 -7.30
C GLU A 58 5.09 -4.97 -8.56
N HIS A 59 5.92 -4.47 -9.47
CA HIS A 59 6.31 -5.14 -10.71
C HIS A 59 7.76 -4.79 -11.08
N GLY A 60 8.69 -5.74 -10.90
CA GLY A 60 10.11 -5.49 -11.10
C GLY A 60 10.60 -4.34 -10.22
N PRO A 61 11.29 -3.32 -10.76
CA PRO A 61 11.79 -2.17 -10.00
C PRO A 61 10.74 -1.08 -9.74
N VAL A 62 9.47 -1.31 -10.10
CA VAL A 62 8.39 -0.32 -9.98
C VAL A 62 7.42 -0.74 -8.91
N ALA A 63 7.08 0.19 -8.01
CA ALA A 63 6.03 0.02 -7.02
C ALA A 63 5.15 1.26 -6.93
N GLY A 64 3.94 1.08 -6.42
CA GLY A 64 3.00 2.17 -6.16
C GLY A 64 2.10 1.84 -4.99
N VAL A 65 1.74 2.87 -4.22
CA VAL A 65 0.81 2.77 -3.09
C VAL A 65 -0.36 3.73 -3.29
N GLN A 66 -1.55 3.30 -2.90
CA GLN A 66 -2.76 4.11 -2.96
C GLN A 66 -2.95 4.97 -1.69
N PHE A 67 -2.39 4.53 -0.56
CA PHE A 67 -2.32 5.30 0.68
C PHE A 67 -1.17 6.31 0.65
N HIS A 68 -1.17 7.20 1.65
CA HIS A 68 -0.15 8.24 1.81
C HIS A 68 0.87 7.83 2.88
N PRO A 69 2.05 7.27 2.51
CA PRO A 69 3.05 6.87 3.50
C PRO A 69 3.50 8.04 4.37
N GLU A 70 3.60 9.25 3.82
CA GLU A 70 3.95 10.48 4.54
C GLU A 70 2.89 10.90 5.58
N ARG A 71 1.68 10.35 5.51
CA ARG A 71 0.57 10.60 6.45
C ARG A 71 0.23 9.40 7.32
N SER A 72 0.97 8.30 7.19
CA SER A 72 0.65 7.00 7.82
C SER A 72 1.48 6.71 9.08
N GLY A 73 2.04 7.74 9.73
CA GLY A 73 2.76 7.59 11.00
C GLY A 73 3.93 6.61 10.93
N PRO A 74 4.15 5.77 11.97
CA PRO A 74 5.24 4.79 11.98
C PRO A 74 5.19 3.78 10.84
N ALA A 75 4.00 3.30 10.46
CA ALA A 75 3.83 2.38 9.34
C ALA A 75 4.29 3.04 8.02
N GLY A 76 3.87 4.29 7.83
CA GLY A 76 4.30 5.11 6.70
C GLY A 76 5.81 5.36 6.64
N ALA A 77 6.43 5.64 7.80
CA ALA A 77 7.88 5.81 7.89
C ALA A 77 8.63 4.53 7.48
N LEU A 78 8.15 3.35 7.90
CA LEU A 78 8.74 2.07 7.51
C LEU A 78 8.62 1.80 6.00
N VAL A 79 7.50 2.16 5.37
CA VAL A 79 7.36 2.10 3.89
C VAL A 79 8.44 2.94 3.20
N LEU A 80 8.66 4.17 3.66
CA LEU A 80 9.67 5.06 3.09
C LEU A 80 11.10 4.54 3.35
N GLU A 81 11.36 3.97 4.52
CA GLU A 81 12.63 3.32 4.84
C GLU A 81 12.91 2.12 3.93
N ASN A 82 11.91 1.26 3.72
CA ASN A 82 11.96 0.14 2.77
C ASN A 82 12.25 0.63 1.36
N ALA A 83 11.58 1.70 0.90
CA ALA A 83 11.83 2.30 -0.41
C ALA A 83 13.27 2.81 -0.57
N LEU A 84 13.81 3.49 0.45
CA LEU A 84 15.18 3.97 0.47
C LEU A 84 16.21 2.83 0.48
N ARG A 85 15.94 1.75 1.23
CA ARG A 85 16.78 0.54 1.19
C ARG A 85 16.77 -0.09 -0.20
N TRP A 86 15.58 -0.24 -0.77
CA TRP A 86 15.40 -0.87 -2.08
C TRP A 86 16.13 -0.11 -3.19
N SER A 87 16.01 1.22 -3.21
CA SER A 87 16.70 2.09 -4.17
C SER A 87 18.22 1.98 -4.13
N ARG A 88 18.82 1.52 -3.03
CA ARG A 88 20.28 1.34 -2.91
C ARG A 88 20.75 -0.07 -3.29
N SER A 89 19.82 -1.01 -3.42
CA SER A 89 20.08 -2.41 -3.73
C SER A 89 19.80 -2.74 -5.20
N ALA A 90 19.25 -1.78 -5.96
CA ALA A 90 18.92 -1.88 -7.37
C ALA A 90 20.07 -1.38 -8.27
#